data_AF-A0A6S7L611-F1
#
_entry.id   AF-A0A6S7L611-F1
#
_cell.length_a   1.000
_cell.length_b   1.000
_cell.length_c   1.000
_cell.angle_alpha   90.00
_cell.angle_beta   90.00
_cell.angle_gamma   90.00
#
_symmetry.space_group_name_H-M   'P 1'
#
loop_
_entity.id
_entity.type
_entity.pdbx_description
1 polymer ?
#
loop_
_entity_poly.entity_id
_entity_poly.type
_entity_poly.pdbx_seq_one_letter_code
_entity_poly.pdbx_strand_id
1 'polypeptide(L)'
;MSTVAKKKKIRQGHRAYASKILGNVKSVIQNYDSSNESRLRQLKISLEQRLKKLKTLDEEILEVIEDSEITSEIEESGEFTENIYGAIVEIDSVLSKSKLHQQLENNGDNLIGEAESLSQSNGSKNKHAKLPKLVLNTFYGER
;
A
#
# COMPACT_ATOMS: atom_id res chain seq x y z
N MET A 1 30.66 24.27 -17.39
CA MET A 1 29.82 23.80 -18.51
C MET A 1 29.48 22.28 -18.48
N SER A 2 30.23 21.37 -17.83
CA SER A 2 29.93 19.91 -17.89
C SER A 2 29.19 19.30 -16.68
N THR A 3 28.92 20.07 -15.63
CA THR A 3 28.34 19.56 -14.37
C THR A 3 26.84 19.32 -14.47
N VAL A 4 26.09 20.30 -15.01
CA VAL A 4 24.62 20.22 -15.14
C VAL A 4 24.19 19.06 -16.02
N ALA A 5 24.78 18.93 -17.21
CA ALA A 5 24.46 17.85 -18.15
C ALA A 5 24.71 16.46 -17.54
N LYS A 6 25.80 16.31 -16.78
CA LYS A 6 26.10 15.05 -16.06
C LYS A 6 25.07 14.77 -14.97
N LYS A 7 24.69 15.77 -14.16
CA LYS A 7 23.65 15.62 -13.12
C LYS A 7 22.29 15.25 -13.72
N LYS A 8 21.84 15.96 -14.76
CA LYS A 8 20.61 15.63 -15.51
C LYS A 8 20.66 14.20 -16.06
N LYS A 9 21.81 13.76 -16.60
CA LYS A 9 21.99 12.37 -17.07
C LYS A 9 21.90 11.33 -15.95
N ILE A 10 22.53 11.59 -14.81
CA ILE A 10 22.47 10.71 -13.63
C ILE A 10 21.02 10.61 -13.12
N ARG A 11 20.33 11.75 -13.00
CA ARG A 11 18.90 11.78 -12.65
C ARG A 11 18.07 10.95 -13.62
N GLN A 12 18.28 11.12 -14.92
CA GLN A 12 17.54 10.36 -15.93
C GLN A 12 17.76 8.84 -15.77
N GLY A 13 18.98 8.41 -15.42
CA GLY A 13 19.26 7.01 -15.11
C GLY A 13 18.45 6.50 -13.90
N HIS A 14 18.36 7.31 -12.83
CA HIS A 14 17.55 6.97 -11.68
C HIS A 14 16.05 6.96 -11.99
N ARG A 15 15.55 7.92 -12.77
CA ARG A 15 14.15 7.95 -13.22
C ARG A 15 13.82 6.72 -14.05
N ALA A 16 14.67 6.36 -15.02
CA ALA A 16 14.46 5.16 -15.83
C ALA A 16 14.38 3.88 -14.98
N TYR A 17 15.21 3.76 -13.95
CA TYR A 17 15.13 2.63 -13.02
C TYR A 17 13.87 2.68 -12.15
N ALA A 18 13.50 3.85 -11.63
CA ALA A 18 12.25 4.03 -10.89
C ALA A 18 11.02 3.68 -11.75
N SER A 19 10.99 4.07 -13.03
CA SER A 19 9.93 3.69 -13.98
C SER A 19 9.82 2.17 -14.16
N LYS A 20 10.94 1.44 -14.15
CA LYS A 20 10.91 -0.04 -14.16
C LYS A 20 10.27 -0.60 -12.88
N ILE A 21 10.58 0.01 -11.73
CA ILE A 21 9.98 -0.39 -10.45
C ILE A 21 8.47 -0.09 -10.46
N LEU A 22 8.05 1.08 -10.95
CA LEU A 22 6.63 1.44 -11.09
C LEU A 22 5.88 0.44 -11.99
N GLY A 23 6.48 0.03 -13.11
CA GLY A 23 5.91 -1.02 -13.96
C GLY A 23 5.75 -2.36 -13.23
N ASN A 24 6.75 -2.76 -12.43
CA ASN A 24 6.67 -3.96 -11.61
C ASN A 24 5.59 -3.85 -10.51
N VAL A 25 5.47 -2.69 -9.86
CA VAL A 25 4.43 -2.43 -8.85
C VAL A 25 3.05 -2.61 -9.48
N LYS A 26 2.80 -1.98 -10.63
CA LYS A 26 1.53 -2.12 -11.35
C LYS A 26 1.22 -3.58 -11.70
N SER A 27 2.20 -4.32 -12.20
CA SER A 27 2.06 -5.74 -12.55
C SER A 27 1.73 -6.62 -11.34
N VAL A 28 2.43 -6.40 -10.21
CA VAL A 28 2.20 -7.14 -8.96
C VAL A 28 0.86 -6.79 -8.33
N ILE A 29 0.45 -5.53 -8.35
CA ILE A 29 -0.85 -5.09 -7.81
C ILE A 29 -2.00 -5.66 -8.63
N GLN A 30 -1.91 -5.64 -9.96
CA GLN A 30 -2.96 -6.14 -10.84
C GLN A 30 -3.28 -7.62 -10.61
N ASN A 31 -2.28 -8.41 -10.24
CA ASN A 31 -2.41 -9.84 -9.96
C ASN A 31 -2.02 -10.16 -8.51
N TYR A 32 -2.41 -9.28 -7.58
CA TYR A 32 -1.96 -9.40 -6.19
C TYR A 32 -2.46 -10.69 -5.55
N ASP A 33 -1.54 -11.36 -4.88
CA ASP A 33 -1.78 -12.50 -3.99
C ASP A 33 -0.90 -12.32 -2.75
N SER A 34 -1.36 -12.89 -1.63
CA SER A 34 -0.66 -12.93 -0.34
C SER A 34 0.79 -13.43 -0.45
N SER A 35 1.08 -14.36 -1.37
CA SER A 35 2.45 -14.83 -1.64
C SER A 35 3.40 -13.73 -2.13
N ASN A 36 2.86 -12.69 -2.78
CA ASN A 36 3.62 -11.57 -3.34
C ASN A 36 3.75 -10.37 -2.38
N GLU A 37 3.23 -10.46 -1.15
CA GLU A 37 3.25 -9.36 -0.18
C GLU A 37 4.67 -8.86 0.11
N SER A 38 5.60 -9.78 0.39
CA SER A 38 7.01 -9.46 0.64
C SER A 38 7.67 -8.75 -0.55
N ARG A 39 7.34 -9.18 -1.77
CA ARG A 39 7.83 -8.54 -2.99
C ARG A 39 7.30 -7.13 -3.11
N LEU A 40 6.02 -6.89 -2.81
CA LEU A 40 5.42 -5.57 -2.88
C LEU A 40 6.05 -4.60 -1.85
N ARG A 41 6.31 -5.10 -0.62
CA ARG A 41 7.06 -4.35 0.41
C ARG A 41 8.47 -3.99 -0.05
N GLN A 42 9.17 -4.92 -0.70
CA GLN A 42 10.51 -4.65 -1.26
C GLN A 42 10.47 -3.57 -2.35
N LEU A 43 9.46 -3.60 -3.23
CA LEU A 43 9.29 -2.59 -4.27
C LEU A 43 9.02 -1.20 -3.65
N LYS A 44 8.21 -1.12 -2.58
CA LYS A 44 8.00 0.12 -1.81
C LYS A 44 9.32 0.70 -1.30
N ILE A 45 10.11 -0.10 -0.59
CA ILE A 45 11.42 0.33 -0.06
C ILE A 45 12.33 0.84 -1.18
N SER A 46 12.33 0.15 -2.32
CA SER A 46 13.12 0.55 -3.48
C SER A 46 12.67 1.91 -4.05
N LEU A 47 11.35 2.15 -4.15
CA LEU A 47 10.79 3.43 -4.57
C LEU A 47 11.17 4.56 -3.60
N GLU A 48 11.04 4.35 -2.28
CA GLU A 48 11.41 5.34 -1.26
C GLU A 48 12.90 5.72 -1.34
N GLN A 49 13.77 4.73 -1.53
CA GLN A 49 15.20 4.98 -1.72
C GLN A 49 15.49 5.78 -2.99
N ARG A 50 14.80 5.46 -4.10
CA ARG A 50 14.97 6.21 -5.35
C ARG A 50 14.45 7.62 -5.22
N LEU A 51 13.30 7.81 -4.58
CA LEU A 51 12.71 9.11 -4.32
C LEU A 51 13.68 10.01 -3.56
N LYS A 52 14.29 9.51 -2.47
CA LYS A 52 15.30 10.26 -1.72
C LYS A 52 16.45 10.70 -2.62
N LYS A 53 16.96 9.80 -3.46
CA LYS A 53 18.08 10.13 -4.35
C LYS A 53 17.70 11.12 -5.45
N LEU A 54 16.48 11.03 -5.99
CA LEU A 54 15.98 11.95 -7.00
C LEU A 54 15.82 13.35 -6.44
N LYS A 55 15.22 13.51 -5.25
CA LYS A 55 15.10 14.83 -4.59
C LYS A 55 16.44 15.53 -4.41
N THR A 56 17.45 14.80 -3.93
CA THR A 56 18.81 15.36 -3.80
C THR A 56 19.37 15.79 -5.16
N LEU A 57 19.17 15.00 -6.22
CA LEU A 57 19.63 15.36 -7.56
C LEU A 57 18.87 16.56 -8.13
N ASP A 58 17.58 16.67 -7.83
CA ASP A 58 16.74 17.79 -8.27
C ASP A 58 17.21 19.09 -7.62
N GLU A 59 17.39 19.11 -6.29
CA GLU A 59 17.98 20.24 -5.55
C GLU A 59 19.36 20.63 -6.13
N GLU A 60 20.23 19.63 -6.29
CA GLU A 60 21.57 19.79 -6.86
C GLU A 60 21.59 20.31 -8.30
N ILE A 61 20.52 20.11 -9.08
CA ILE A 61 20.36 20.61 -10.45
C ILE A 61 19.83 22.05 -10.38
N LEU A 62 18.81 22.32 -9.57
CA LEU A 62 18.23 23.65 -9.40
C LEU A 62 19.27 24.71 -8.96
N GLU A 63 20.29 24.31 -8.20
CA GLU A 63 21.40 25.18 -7.81
C GLU A 63 22.29 25.68 -8.97
N VAL A 64 22.27 25.00 -10.12
CA VAL A 64 23.27 25.18 -11.19
C VAL A 64 22.67 25.39 -12.59
N ILE A 65 21.35 25.31 -12.75
CA ILE A 65 20.68 25.61 -14.03
C ILE A 65 20.52 27.11 -14.23
N GLU A 66 20.19 27.50 -15.46
CA GLU A 66 19.81 28.86 -15.80
C GLU A 66 18.41 29.18 -15.27
N ASP A 67 18.18 30.43 -14.85
CA ASP A 67 16.90 30.87 -14.28
C ASP A 67 15.70 30.63 -15.19
N SER A 68 15.92 30.70 -16.52
CA SER A 68 14.92 30.43 -17.55
C SER A 68 14.39 28.98 -17.54
N GLU A 69 15.18 28.02 -17.03
CA GLU A 69 14.82 26.60 -16.99
C GLU A 69 14.20 26.18 -15.65
N ILE A 70 14.27 27.01 -14.60
CA ILE A 70 13.88 26.64 -13.22
C ILE A 70 12.43 26.14 -13.15
N THR A 71 11.49 26.87 -13.73
CA THR A 71 10.06 26.52 -13.64
C THR A 71 9.77 25.16 -14.28
N SER A 72 10.30 24.92 -15.49
CA SER A 72 10.13 23.64 -16.18
C SER A 72 10.80 22.48 -15.43
N GLU A 73 11.95 22.74 -14.80
CA GLU A 73 12.68 21.73 -14.05
C GLU A 73 11.92 21.32 -12.77
N ILE A 74 11.33 22.28 -12.07
CA ILE A 74 10.48 22.02 -10.90
C ILE A 74 9.23 21.22 -11.31
N GLU A 75 8.58 21.59 -12.40
CA GLU A 75 7.37 20.90 -12.89
C GLU A 75 7.67 19.44 -13.24
N GLU A 76 8.71 19.19 -14.04
CA GLU A 76 9.10 17.84 -14.47
C GLU A 76 9.50 16.95 -13.27
N SER A 77 10.25 17.50 -12.31
CA SER A 77 10.63 16.79 -11.08
C SER A 77 9.45 16.56 -10.14
N GLY A 78 8.52 17.50 -10.08
CA GLY A 78 7.26 17.39 -9.35
C GLY A 78 6.39 16.24 -9.86
N GLU A 79 6.08 16.25 -11.17
CA GLU A 79 5.23 15.22 -11.80
C GLU A 79 5.81 13.81 -11.57
N PHE A 80 7.12 13.64 -11.75
CA PHE A 80 7.75 12.34 -11.53
C PHE A 80 7.70 11.90 -10.06
N THR A 81 7.87 12.85 -9.14
CA THR A 81 7.81 12.60 -7.69
C THR A 81 6.39 12.23 -7.25
N GLU A 82 5.37 12.92 -7.76
CA GLU A 82 3.96 12.61 -7.51
C GLU A 82 3.60 11.19 -7.97
N ASN A 83 4.08 10.78 -9.13
CA ASN A 83 3.87 9.42 -9.63
C ASN A 83 4.45 8.35 -8.69
N ILE A 84 5.67 8.59 -8.16
CA ILE A 84 6.25 7.68 -7.16
C ILE A 84 5.42 7.64 -5.87
N TYR A 85 4.99 8.80 -5.37
CA TYR A 85 4.13 8.86 -4.19
C TYR A 85 2.80 8.12 -4.38
N GLY A 86 2.16 8.31 -5.54
CA GLY A 86 0.93 7.62 -5.91
C GLY A 86 1.10 6.10 -5.83
N ALA A 87 2.19 5.56 -6.40
CA ALA A 87 2.47 4.13 -6.34
C ALA A 87 2.73 3.63 -4.90
N ILE A 88 3.41 4.41 -4.06
CA ILE A 88 3.64 4.05 -2.65
C ILE A 88 2.31 3.99 -1.88
N VAL A 89 1.42 4.97 -2.09
CA VAL A 89 0.09 4.98 -1.49
C VAL A 89 -0.75 3.79 -1.95
N GLU A 90 -0.69 3.46 -3.24
CA GLU A 90 -1.38 2.31 -3.80
C GLU A 90 -0.90 0.99 -3.18
N ILE A 91 0.42 0.83 -3.03
CA ILE A 91 1.02 -0.31 -2.32
C ILE A 91 0.46 -0.41 -0.89
N ASP A 92 0.47 0.69 -0.14
CA ASP A 92 -0.01 0.70 1.25
C ASP A 92 -1.49 0.36 1.36
N SER A 93 -2.30 0.81 0.40
CA SER A 93 -3.71 0.46 0.31
C SER A 93 -3.92 -1.05 0.12
N VAL A 94 -3.18 -1.67 -0.80
CA VAL A 94 -3.24 -3.11 -1.07
C VAL A 94 -2.79 -3.92 0.16
N LEU A 95 -1.65 -3.56 0.75
CA LEU A 95 -1.13 -4.24 1.95
C LEU A 95 -2.08 -4.13 3.15
N SER A 96 -2.72 -2.97 3.33
CA SER A 96 -3.69 -2.75 4.41
C SER A 96 -4.96 -3.58 4.22
N LYS A 97 -5.48 -3.68 2.99
CA LYS A 97 -6.63 -4.53 2.66
C LYS A 97 -6.34 -6.01 2.92
N SER A 98 -5.15 -6.47 2.52
CA SER A 98 -4.69 -7.85 2.77
C SER A 98 -4.72 -8.20 4.26
N LYS A 99 -4.20 -7.29 5.11
CA LYS A 99 -4.18 -7.48 6.57
C LYS A 99 -5.58 -7.55 7.18
N LEU A 100 -6.50 -6.71 6.71
CA LEU A 100 -7.90 -6.72 7.19
C LEU A 100 -8.60 -8.04 6.82
N HIS A 101 -8.39 -8.55 5.60
CA HIS A 101 -8.97 -9.82 5.17
C HIS A 101 -8.49 -10.98 6.04
N GLN A 102 -7.18 -11.06 6.29
CA GLN A 102 -6.60 -12.10 7.14
C GLN A 102 -7.12 -12.06 8.60
N GLN A 103 -7.40 -10.86 9.13
CA GLN A 103 -7.98 -10.72 10.46
C GLN A 103 -9.44 -11.18 10.53
N LEU A 104 -10.23 -10.98 9.48
CA LEU A 104 -11.61 -11.44 9.42
C LEU A 104 -11.70 -12.97 9.33
N GLU A 105 -10.81 -13.62 8.56
CA GLU A 105 -10.77 -15.08 8.44
C GLU A 105 -10.31 -15.74 9.75
N ASN A 106 -9.27 -15.21 10.40
CA ASN A 106 -8.74 -15.77 11.65
C ASN A 106 -9.70 -15.66 12.84
N ASN A 107 -10.63 -14.69 12.82
CA ASN A 107 -11.64 -14.51 13.88
C ASN A 107 -12.90 -15.37 13.67
N GLY A 108 -13.03 -16.04 12.51
CA GLY A 108 -14.17 -16.91 12.21
C GLY A 108 -14.11 -18.30 12.85
N ASP A 109 -12.93 -18.75 13.29
CA ASP A 109 -12.68 -20.14 13.68
C ASP A 109 -12.58 -20.38 15.20
N ASN A 110 -12.71 -19.33 16.02
CA ASN A 110 -12.47 -19.38 17.47
C ASN A 110 -13.75 -19.50 18.34
N LEU A 111 -14.82 -20.13 17.84
CA LEU A 111 -16.05 -20.41 18.60
C LEU A 111 -16.46 -21.90 18.59
N ILE A 112 -15.50 -22.83 18.59
CA ILE A 112 -15.77 -24.26 18.87
C ILE A 112 -14.74 -24.77 19.87
N GLY A 113 -14.98 -24.50 21.16
CA GLY A 113 -14.14 -25.03 22.21
C GLY A 113 -14.55 -24.51 23.57
N GLU A 114 -15.67 -25.00 24.10
CA GLU A 114 -15.95 -25.27 25.53
C GLU A 114 -17.47 -25.33 25.77
N ALA A 115 -18.01 -26.55 25.80
CA ALA A 115 -19.17 -26.91 26.62
C ALA A 115 -19.36 -28.44 26.57
N GLU A 116 -18.59 -29.16 27.38
CA GLU A 116 -19.06 -30.46 27.87
C GLU A 116 -20.19 -30.21 28.88
N SER A 117 -21.44 -30.53 28.52
CA SER A 117 -22.33 -31.28 29.43
C SER A 117 -23.60 -31.76 28.72
N LEU A 118 -23.72 -33.08 28.62
CA LEU A 118 -24.91 -33.92 28.76
C LEU A 118 -26.28 -33.30 28.44
N SER A 119 -26.96 -33.81 27.40
CA SER A 119 -28.34 -34.31 27.48
C SER A 119 -28.76 -34.99 26.17
N GLN A 120 -29.02 -36.29 26.24
CA GLN A 120 -29.81 -37.01 25.26
C GLN A 120 -31.25 -36.44 25.24
N SER A 121 -31.76 -36.03 24.08
CA SER A 121 -33.14 -36.33 23.70
C SER A 121 -33.33 -36.25 22.19
N ASN A 122 -33.97 -37.28 21.65
CA ASN A 122 -34.41 -37.39 20.27
C ASN A 122 -35.56 -36.39 20.01
N GLY A 123 -35.53 -35.66 18.89
CA GLY A 123 -36.69 -34.88 18.47
C GLY A 123 -36.48 -33.99 17.25
N SER A 124 -36.99 -34.43 16.10
CA SER A 124 -37.44 -33.69 14.91
C SER A 124 -36.54 -32.60 14.29
N LYS A 125 -36.03 -32.90 13.09
CA LYS A 125 -35.20 -32.03 12.24
C LYS A 125 -36.04 -30.95 11.54
N ASN A 126 -36.18 -29.78 12.15
CA ASN A 126 -36.46 -28.54 11.41
C ASN A 126 -35.17 -27.72 11.31
N LYS A 127 -34.55 -27.71 10.12
CA LYS A 127 -33.31 -26.98 9.82
C LYS A 127 -33.62 -25.49 9.60
N HIS A 128 -33.97 -24.76 10.64
CA HIS A 128 -33.90 -23.30 10.60
C HIS A 128 -32.52 -22.87 11.09
N ALA A 129 -31.77 -22.15 10.25
CA ALA A 129 -30.50 -21.55 10.66
C ALA A 129 -30.76 -20.61 11.85
N LYS A 130 -30.14 -20.88 12.99
CA LYS A 130 -30.23 -20.00 14.16
C LYS A 130 -29.32 -18.80 13.93
N LEU A 131 -29.91 -17.63 13.76
CA LEU A 131 -29.19 -16.38 13.67
C LEU A 131 -28.60 -16.01 15.04
N PRO A 132 -27.40 -15.42 15.09
CA PRO A 132 -26.82 -14.92 16.34
C PRO A 132 -27.70 -13.83 16.95
N LYS A 133 -27.79 -13.83 18.28
CA LYS A 133 -28.58 -12.84 19.02
C LYS A 133 -27.88 -11.49 18.97
N LEU A 134 -28.61 -10.47 18.49
CA LEU A 134 -28.18 -9.09 18.50
C LEU A 134 -28.20 -8.56 19.94
N VAL A 135 -27.04 -8.12 20.44
CA VAL A 135 -26.93 -7.40 21.72
C VAL A 135 -26.92 -5.91 21.38
N LEU A 136 -27.98 -5.20 21.78
CA LEU A 136 -28.06 -3.74 21.64
C LEU A 136 -27.49 -3.09 22.89
N ASN A 137 -26.51 -2.19 22.71
CA ASN A 137 -26.04 -1.35 23.80
C ASN A 137 -27.11 -0.31 24.11
N THR A 138 -27.41 -0.12 25.40
CA THR A 138 -28.34 0.90 25.86
C THR A 138 -27.71 2.28 25.67
N PHE A 139 -28.36 3.12 24.87
CA PHE A 139 -27.98 4.51 24.66
C PHE A 139 -28.57 5.36 25.78
N TYR A 140 -27.74 5.80 26.72
CA TYR A 140 -28.10 6.83 27.69
C TYR A 140 -27.78 8.17 27.06
N GLY A 141 -28.74 8.74 26.32
CA GLY A 141 -28.62 10.10 25.82
C GLY A 141 -28.63 11.07 27.00
N GLU A 142 -27.47 11.64 27.34
CA GLU A 142 -27.42 12.83 28.19
C GLU A 142 -28.11 13.97 27.44
N ARG A 143 -29.10 14.57 28.10
CA ARG A 143 -29.94 15.66 27.59
C ARG A 143 -29.57 16.96 28.28
#